data_AF-A0A1A8NJ68-F1
#
_entry.id   AF-A0A1A8NJ68-F1
#
_cell.length_a   1.000
_cell.length_b   1.000
_cell.length_c   1.000
_cell.angle_alpha   90.00
_cell.angle_beta   90.00
_cell.angle_gamma   90.00
#
_symmetry.space_group_name_H-M   'P 1'
#
loop_
_entity.id
_entity.type
_entity.pdbx_description
1 polymer ?
#
loop_
_entity_poly.entity_id
_entity_poly.type
_entity_poly.pdbx_seq_one_letter_code
_entity_poly.pdbx_strand_id
1 'polypeptide(L)' 'PRIVDGGPVYSVNKLLASRRVGRGVQYLVDWVGYGPADRQWVPERHILSRDLIDQFHREHPTQPRRPSGSRTL' A
#
# COMPACT_ATOMS: atom_id res chain seq x y z
N PRO A 1 -7.28 14.17 -7.95
CA PRO A 1 -5.86 13.98 -7.53
C PRO A 1 -5.27 15.33 -7.11
N ARG A 2 -4.22 15.31 -6.29
CA ARG A 2 -3.44 16.51 -5.91
C ARG A 2 -1.98 16.34 -6.35
N ILE A 3 -1.24 17.43 -6.52
CA ILE A 3 0.20 17.36 -6.84
C ILE A 3 1.01 17.46 -5.56
N VAL A 4 1.94 16.53 -5.36
CA VAL A 4 2.92 16.50 -4.24
C VAL A 4 4.27 16.12 -4.83
N ASP A 5 5.32 16.87 -4.50
CA ASP A 5 6.69 16.66 -5.01
C ASP A 5 6.78 16.51 -6.54
N GLY A 6 5.94 17.25 -7.27
CA GLY A 6 5.88 17.23 -8.74
C GLY A 6 5.14 16.04 -9.37
N GLY A 7 4.57 15.14 -8.55
CA GLY A 7 3.81 13.97 -9.02
C GLY A 7 2.34 13.96 -8.57
N PRO A 8 1.46 13.24 -9.27
CA PRO A 8 0.06 13.10 -8.87
C PRO A 8 -0.10 12.13 -7.70
N VAL A 9 -0.87 12.55 -6.70
CA VAL A 9 -1.30 11.76 -5.54
C VAL A 9 -2.80 11.58 -5.60
N TYR A 10 -3.23 10.33 -5.41
CA TYR A 10 -4.62 9.91 -5.43
C TYR A 10 -5.03 9.45 -4.03
N SER A 11 -6.29 9.70 -3.67
CA SER A 11 -6.85 9.24 -2.40
C SER A 11 -7.14 7.75 -2.45
N VAL A 12 -6.68 7.04 -1.42
CA VAL A 12 -6.93 5.61 -1.24
C VAL A 12 -8.23 5.44 -0.44
N ASN A 13 -9.13 4.60 -0.95
CA ASN A 13 -10.31 4.14 -0.21
C ASN A 13 -9.91 3.06 0.79
N LYS A 14 -9.25 1.99 0.32
CA LYS A 14 -8.67 0.93 1.15
C LYS A 14 -7.61 0.13 0.42
N LEU A 15 -6.79 -0.60 1.18
CA LEU A 15 -5.90 -1.64 0.64
C LEU A 15 -6.65 -2.98 0.67
N LEU A 16 -6.56 -3.77 -0.39
CA LEU A 16 -7.35 -5.00 -0.55
C LEU A 16 -6.52 -6.27 -0.37
N ALA A 17 -5.26 -6.22 -0.76
CA ALA A 17 -4.36 -7.36 -0.73
C ALA A 17 -2.92 -6.88 -0.75
N SER A 18 -1.99 -7.75 -0.35
CA SER A 18 -0.56 -7.51 -0.46
C SER A 18 0.14 -8.70 -1.11
N ARG A 19 1.27 -8.44 -1.75
CA ARG A 19 2.10 -9.49 -2.34
C ARG A 19 3.58 -9.14 -2.26
N ARG A 20 4.43 -10.16 -2.11
CA ARG A 20 5.89 -10.01 -2.26
C ARG A 20 6.25 -9.92 -3.73
N VAL A 21 7.07 -8.93 -4.09
CA VAL A 21 7.64 -8.77 -5.43
C VAL A 21 9.12 -8.42 -5.28
N GLY A 22 10.00 -9.34 -5.68
CA GLY A 22 11.43 -9.24 -5.43
C GLY A 22 11.73 -9.02 -3.95
N ARG A 23 12.42 -7.93 -3.63
CA ARG A 23 12.79 -7.55 -2.25
C ARG A 23 11.76 -6.67 -1.53
N GLY A 24 10.61 -6.40 -2.15
CA GLY A 24 9.60 -5.47 -1.65
C GLY A 24 8.20 -6.06 -1.55
N VAL A 25 7.28 -5.23 -1.06
CA VAL A 25 5.84 -5.52 -1.03
C VAL A 25 5.10 -4.51 -1.90
N GLN A 26 4.07 -5.01 -2.58
CA GLN A 26 3.07 -4.20 -3.27
C GLN A 26 1.70 -4.41 -2.61
N TYR A 27 0.87 -3.37 -2.68
CA TYR A 27 -0.52 -3.41 -2.21
C TYR A 27 -1.46 -3.21 -3.38
N LEU A 28 -2.56 -3.97 -3.41
CA LEU A 28 -3.67 -3.73 -4.32
C LEU A 28 -4.51 -2.59 -3.74
N VAL A 29 -4.53 -1.46 -4.43
CA VAL A 29 -5.17 -0.24 -3.96
C VAL A 29 -6.55 -0.08 -4.58
N ASP A 30 -7.55 0.16 -3.74
CA ASP A 30 -8.87 0.65 -4.12
C ASP A 30 -8.85 2.18 -4.01
N TRP A 31 -9.14 2.89 -5.09
CA TRP A 31 -9.04 4.35 -5.15
C TRP A 31 -10.39 5.02 -4.89
N VAL A 32 -10.39 6.17 -4.21
CA VAL A 32 -11.61 6.96 -4.03
C VAL A 32 -12.08 7.49 -5.38
N GLY A 33 -13.34 7.23 -5.72
CA GLY A 33 -13.98 7.74 -6.95
C GLY A 33 -13.70 6.94 -8.22
N TYR A 34 -13.02 5.79 -8.11
CA TYR A 34 -12.73 4.90 -9.24
C TYR A 34 -13.28 3.50 -9.01
N GLY A 35 -13.49 2.76 -10.10
CA GLY A 35 -14.11 1.43 -10.05
C GLY A 35 -13.11 0.31 -9.77
N PRO A 36 -13.59 -0.93 -9.57
CA PRO A 36 -12.74 -2.11 -9.44
C PRO A 36 -11.73 -2.31 -10.58
N ALA A 37 -12.07 -1.83 -11.79
CA ALA A 37 -11.21 -1.93 -12.97
C ALA A 37 -9.95 -1.05 -12.88
N ASP A 38 -9.98 0.02 -12.06
CA ASP A 38 -8.88 0.97 -11.89
C ASP A 38 -7.92 0.58 -10.76
N ARG A 39 -8.17 -0.55 -10.08
CA ARG A 39 -7.33 -1.03 -9.00
C ARG A 39 -5.95 -1.40 -9.51
N GLN A 40 -4.92 -0.97 -8.79
CA GLN A 40 -3.54 -1.16 -9.21
C GLN A 40 -2.68 -1.69 -8.07
N TRP A 41 -1.68 -2.49 -8.44
CA TRP A 41 -0.62 -2.93 -7.53
C TRP A 41 0.42 -1.84 -7.37
N VAL A 42 0.43 -1.18 -6.21
CA VAL A 42 1.30 -0.06 -5.91
C VAL A 42 2.42 -0.49 -4.97
N PRO A 43 3.70 -0.18 -5.27
CA PRO A 43 4.80 -0.42 -4.34
C PRO A 43 4.57 0.30 -3.01
N GLU A 44 4.91 -0.36 -1.90
CA GLU A 44 4.76 0.23 -0.55
C GLU A 44 5.36 1.63 -0.41
N ARG A 45 6.50 1.90 -1.06
CA ARG A 45 7.17 3.21 -1.04
C ARG A 45 6.35 4.36 -1.65
N HIS A 46 5.29 4.05 -2.40
CA HIS A 46 4.38 5.05 -2.98
C HIS A 46 3.09 5.19 -2.16
N ILE A 47 2.92 4.41 -1.09
CA ILE A 47 1.82 4.57 -0.13
C ILE A 47 2.28 5.59 0.91
N LEU A 48 1.73 6.80 0.86
CA LEU A 48 2.17 7.93 1.68
C LEU A 48 1.71 7.87 3.14
N SER A 49 0.68 7.08 3.45
CA SER A 49 0.16 6.93 4.82
C SER A 49 0.56 5.58 5.40
N ARG A 50 1.34 5.61 6.49
CA ARG A 50 1.71 4.41 7.25
C ARG A 50 0.49 3.79 7.93
N ASP A 51 -0.44 4.62 8.40
CA ASP A 51 -1.66 4.16 9.08
C ASP A 51 -2.53 3.28 8.17
N LEU A 52 -2.58 3.55 6.86
CA LEU A 52 -3.27 2.68 5.89
C LEU A 52 -2.66 1.28 5.86
N ILE A 53 -1.33 1.21 5.86
CA ILE A 53 -0.60 -0.06 5.88
C ILE A 53 -0.86 -0.78 7.20
N ASP A 54 -0.71 -0.09 8.32
CA ASP A 54 -0.86 -0.69 9.66
C ASP A 54 -2.30 -1.15 9.91
N GLN A 55 -3.31 -0.40 9.48
CA GLN A 55 -4.72 -0.80 9.54
C GLN A 55 -4.99 -2.04 8.69
N PHE A 56 -4.62 -2.03 7.40
CA PHE A 56 -4.79 -3.18 6.50
C PHE A 56 -4.24 -4.45 7.13
N HIS A 57 -3.09 -4.33 7.74
CA HIS A 57 -2.37 -5.43 8.33
C HIS A 57 -2.94 -5.89 9.69
N ARG A 58 -3.51 -4.99 10.49
CA ARG A 58 -4.31 -5.36 11.67
C ARG A 58 -5.53 -6.19 11.26
N GLU A 59 -6.19 -5.82 10.18
CA GLU A 59 -7.37 -6.52 9.64
C GLU A 59 -7.01 -7.83 8.91
N HIS A 60 -5.82 -7.90 8.32
CA HIS A 60 -5.34 -9.03 7.54
C HIS A 60 -3.96 -9.52 8.01
N PRO A 61 -3.85 -10.13 9.20
CA PRO A 61 -2.55 -10.46 9.82
C PRO A 61 -1.71 -11.47 9.03
N THR A 62 -2.33 -12.28 8.17
CA THR A 62 -1.65 -13.30 7.34
C THR A 62 -1.13 -12.77 6.01
N GLN A 63 -1.47 -11.53 5.64
CA GLN A 63 -1.07 -10.93 4.37
C GLN A 63 0.44 -10.61 4.36
N PRO A 64 1.14 -10.78 3.22
CA PRO A 64 2.57 -10.50 3.12
C PRO A 64 2.96 -9.08 3.57
N ARG A 65 3.83 -9.01 4.57
CA ARG A 65 4.48 -7.77 5.03
C ARG A 65 5.91 -7.70 4.55
N ARG A 66 6.46 -6.49 4.48
CA ARG A 66 7.91 -6.34 4.51
C ARG A 66 8.41 -7.01 5.80
N PRO A 67 9.44 -7.85 5.72
CA PRO A 67 10.12 -8.29 6.93
C PRO A 67 10.47 -7.04 7.74
N SER A 68 10.06 -7.00 9.00
CA SER A 68 10.65 -6.04 9.93
C SER A 68 12.15 -6.26 9.83
N GLY A 69 12.91 -5.24 9.43
CA GLY A 69 14.34 -5.30 9.54
C GLY A 69 14.64 -5.46 11.02
N SER A 70 14.92 -6.69 11.46
CA SER A 70 15.43 -6.92 12.79
C SER A 70 16.75 -6.16 12.89
N ARG A 71 16.69 -4.97 13.48
CA ARG A 71 17.81 -4.36 14.19
C ARG A 71 17.93 -5.15 15.49
N THR A 72 18.43 -6.37 15.38
CA THR A 72 18.97 -7.10 16.52
C THR A 72 20.44 -6.76 16.56
N LEU A 73 20.84 -6.15 17.68
CA LEU A 73 22.25 -5.95 18.07
C LEU A 73 22.97 -7.29 18.16
#